data_AF-A0A319CVZ6-F1
#
_entry.id   AF-A0A319CVZ6-F1
#
_cell.length_a   1.000
_cell.length_b   1.000
_cell.length_c   1.000
_cell.angle_alpha   90.00
_cell.angle_beta   90.00
_cell.angle_gamma   90.00
#
_symmetry.space_group_name_H-M   'P 1'
#
loop_
_entity.id
_entity.type
_entity.pdbx_description
1 polymer ?
#
loop_
_entity_poly.entity_id
_entity_poly.type
_entity_poly.pdbx_seq_one_letter_code
_entity_poly.pdbx_strand_id
1 'polypeptide(L)'
;MYPNANGTYLGDSSLDPVFVALNARQATVFVHPAAPGCTSVAMGCRRPLTEYPAMENLLLTGQRAQYPDIKMIFAHGGGAMPYLASRIAGMASMSLLGGLNATDSMAELSGYYFDTASSTSAIQLHAMESFIGRDQIVTGTDCS
;
A
#
# COMPACT_ATOMS: atom_id res chain seq x y z
N MET A 1 -4.80 10.40 2.78
CA MET A 1 -5.67 9.72 1.80
C MET A 1 -6.16 8.43 2.40
N TYR A 2 -7.27 7.90 1.89
CA TYR A 2 -7.78 6.58 2.25
C TYR A 2 -7.47 5.58 1.13
N PRO A 3 -7.33 4.27 1.43
CA PRO A 3 -7.09 3.23 0.42
C PRO A 3 -8.26 3.10 -0.56
N ASN A 4 -9.46 3.50 -0.14
CA ASN A 4 -10.63 3.60 -0.99
C ASN A 4 -11.55 4.76 -0.56
N ALA A 5 -12.33 5.27 -1.51
CA ALA A 5 -13.43 6.19 -1.27
C ALA A 5 -14.66 5.69 -2.03
N ASN A 6 -15.74 5.39 -1.29
CA ASN A 6 -16.99 4.85 -1.86
C ASN A 6 -16.76 3.62 -2.79
N GLY A 7 -15.83 2.74 -2.40
CA GLY A 7 -15.48 1.55 -3.18
C GLY A 7 -14.50 1.77 -4.34
N THR A 8 -14.12 3.02 -4.66
CA THR A 8 -13.04 3.32 -5.61
C THR A 8 -11.71 3.24 -4.88
N TYR A 9 -10.85 2.27 -5.24
CA TYR A 9 -9.55 2.06 -4.60
C TYR A 9 -8.44 2.89 -5.26
N LEU A 10 -7.37 3.19 -4.52
CA LEU A 10 -6.12 3.64 -5.13
C LEU A 10 -5.67 2.61 -6.18
N GLY A 11 -5.18 3.05 -7.34
CA GLY A 11 -4.99 2.25 -8.54
C GLY A 11 -6.09 2.45 -9.60
N ASP A 12 -7.24 3.00 -9.24
CA ASP A 12 -8.28 3.32 -10.23
C ASP A 12 -7.89 4.54 -11.09
N SER A 13 -7.98 4.40 -12.41
CA SER A 13 -7.63 5.46 -13.39
C SER A 13 -8.44 6.75 -13.23
N SER A 14 -9.64 6.70 -12.63
CA SER A 14 -10.41 7.91 -12.31
C SER A 14 -9.70 8.83 -11.31
N LEU A 15 -8.71 8.31 -10.57
CA LEU A 15 -7.88 9.07 -9.64
C LEU A 15 -6.61 9.64 -10.30
N ASP A 16 -6.33 9.33 -11.57
CA ASP A 16 -5.15 9.82 -12.28
C ASP A 16 -4.97 11.35 -12.22
N PRO A 17 -6.01 12.19 -12.36
CA PRO A 17 -5.84 13.64 -12.23
C PRO A 17 -5.29 14.07 -10.87
N VAL A 18 -5.63 13.33 -9.81
CA VAL A 18 -5.12 13.58 -8.46
C VAL A 18 -3.66 13.13 -8.36
N PHE A 19 -3.34 11.94 -8.86
CA PHE A 19 -1.96 11.42 -8.87
C PHE A 19 -1.02 12.28 -9.72
N VAL A 20 -1.45 12.77 -10.88
CA VAL A 20 -0.71 13.75 -11.69
C VAL A 20 -0.36 14.99 -10.86
N ALA A 21 -1.35 15.55 -10.14
CA ALA A 21 -1.15 16.74 -9.32
C ALA A 21 -0.19 16.48 -8.14
N LEU A 22 -0.27 15.31 -7.52
CA LEU A 22 0.62 14.90 -6.43
C LEU A 22 2.05 14.65 -6.91
N ASN A 23 2.20 13.94 -8.03
CA ASN A 23 3.50 13.62 -8.62
C ASN A 23 4.24 14.90 -9.04
N ALA A 24 3.55 15.83 -9.70
CA ALA A 24 4.12 17.12 -10.09
C ALA A 24 4.63 17.96 -8.90
N ARG A 25 4.13 17.69 -7.69
CA ARG A 25 4.55 18.35 -6.44
C ARG A 25 5.53 17.51 -5.63
N GLN A 26 5.89 16.31 -6.09
CA GLN A 26 6.67 15.32 -5.35
C GLN A 26 6.10 15.12 -3.94
N ALA A 27 4.76 15.06 -3.87
CA ALA A 27 4.04 15.14 -2.61
C ALA A 27 4.30 13.91 -1.74
N THR A 28 4.33 14.12 -0.43
CA THR A 28 4.27 13.03 0.54
C THR A 28 2.82 12.80 0.94
N VAL A 29 2.35 11.56 0.79
CA VAL A 29 0.95 11.16 1.00
C VAL A 29 0.90 10.09 2.07
N PHE A 30 0.21 10.39 3.16
CA PHE A 30 -0.13 9.39 4.18
C PHE A 30 -1.43 8.66 3.78
N VAL A 31 -1.41 7.33 3.80
CA VAL A 31 -2.55 6.46 3.49
C VAL A 31 -2.99 5.73 4.76
N HIS A 32 -4.09 6.18 5.34
CA HIS A 32 -4.69 5.58 6.52
C HIS A 32 -5.82 4.65 6.09
N PRO A 33 -6.00 3.47 6.70
CA PRO A 33 -7.03 2.55 6.26
C PRO A 33 -8.44 3.10 6.44
N ALA A 34 -9.32 2.68 5.54
CA ALA A 34 -10.76 2.93 5.58
C ALA A 34 -11.49 1.59 5.43
N ALA A 35 -12.69 1.49 6.00
CA ALA A 35 -13.52 0.30 5.82
C ALA A 35 -13.66 -0.04 4.32
N PRO A 36 -13.67 -1.34 3.95
CA PRO A 36 -13.87 -1.71 2.56
C PRO A 36 -15.25 -1.23 2.10
N GLY A 37 -15.34 -0.72 0.87
CA GLY A 37 -16.62 -0.26 0.31
C GLY A 37 -17.68 -1.36 0.18
N CYS A 38 -17.25 -2.64 0.18
CA CYS A 38 -18.14 -3.80 0.13
C CYS A 38 -18.31 -4.42 1.53
N THR A 39 -19.55 -4.40 2.04
CA THR A 39 -19.89 -4.88 3.39
C THR A 39 -19.79 -6.40 3.54
N SER A 40 -19.84 -7.17 2.44
CA SER A 40 -19.65 -8.63 2.49
C SER A 40 -18.22 -9.01 2.87
N VAL A 41 -17.23 -8.21 2.46
CA VAL A 41 -15.82 -8.39 2.82
C VAL A 41 -15.55 -7.92 4.25
N ALA A 42 -16.34 -6.96 4.74
CA ALA A 42 -16.23 -6.48 6.11
C ALA A 42 -16.60 -7.54 7.16
N MET A 43 -17.37 -8.58 6.82
CA MET A 43 -17.82 -9.64 7.75
C MET A 43 -18.36 -9.08 9.09
N GLY A 44 -19.02 -7.91 9.06
CA GLY A 44 -19.52 -7.20 10.25
C GLY A 44 -18.48 -6.38 11.02
N CYS A 45 -17.20 -6.43 10.66
CA CYS A 45 -16.15 -5.59 11.23
C CYS A 45 -16.21 -4.17 10.66
N ARG A 46 -16.34 -3.18 11.56
CA ARG A 46 -16.35 -1.75 11.18
C ARG A 46 -14.95 -1.21 10.86
N ARG A 47 -13.89 -1.88 11.33
CA ARG A 47 -12.52 -1.46 11.11
C ARG A 47 -11.86 -2.33 10.02
N PRO A 48 -11.16 -1.71 9.06
CA PRO A 48 -10.33 -2.45 8.12
C PRO A 48 -9.26 -3.22 8.90
N LEU A 49 -9.14 -4.51 8.60
CA LEU A 49 -8.10 -5.38 9.15
C LEU A 49 -6.85 -5.42 8.25
N THR A 50 -6.97 -4.91 7.02
CA THR A 50 -5.94 -5.03 6.00
C THR A 50 -5.84 -3.79 5.11
N GLU A 51 -4.60 -3.33 4.90
CA GLU A 51 -4.23 -2.15 4.12
C GLU A 51 -3.82 -2.52 2.68
N TYR A 52 -3.45 -3.79 2.46
CA TYR A 52 -2.81 -4.25 1.22
C TYR A 52 -3.66 -4.20 -0.06
N PRO A 53 -5.02 -4.28 -0.06
CA PRO A 53 -5.76 -4.26 -1.32
C PRO A 53 -5.50 -3.01 -2.17
N ALA A 54 -5.23 -1.86 -1.54
CA ALA A 54 -4.84 -0.65 -2.26
C ALA A 54 -3.43 -0.72 -2.85
N MET A 55 -2.46 -1.26 -2.10
CA MET A 55 -1.09 -1.45 -2.60
C MET A 55 -1.03 -2.48 -3.75
N GLU A 56 -1.80 -3.55 -3.65
CA GLU A 56 -1.94 -4.55 -4.71
C GLU A 56 -2.60 -3.95 -5.95
N ASN A 57 -3.67 -3.18 -5.79
CA ASN A 57 -4.32 -2.53 -6.93
C ASN A 57 -3.41 -1.48 -7.60
N LEU A 58 -2.66 -0.69 -6.83
CA LEU A 58 -1.65 0.24 -7.36
C LEU A 58 -0.59 -0.46 -8.22
N LEU A 59 -0.14 -1.63 -7.79
CA LEU A 59 0.82 -2.47 -8.53
C LEU A 59 0.20 -3.03 -9.81
N LEU A 60 -0.94 -3.71 -9.69
CA LEU A 60 -1.56 -4.41 -10.83
C LEU A 60 -2.05 -3.46 -11.93
N THR A 61 -2.42 -2.23 -11.56
CA THR A 61 -2.82 -1.20 -12.52
C THR A 61 -1.64 -0.40 -13.07
N GLY A 62 -0.45 -0.54 -12.48
CA GLY A 62 0.75 0.23 -12.83
C GLY A 62 0.69 1.70 -12.43
N GLN A 63 -0.34 2.13 -11.69
CA GLN A 63 -0.52 3.52 -11.30
C GLN A 63 0.66 4.02 -10.45
N ARG A 64 1.18 3.20 -9.53
CA ARG A 64 2.35 3.60 -8.73
C ARG A 64 3.59 3.78 -9.61
N ALA A 65 3.85 2.88 -10.54
CA ALA A 65 4.96 3.00 -11.49
C ALA A 65 4.84 4.24 -12.39
N GLN A 66 3.62 4.64 -12.75
CA GLN A 66 3.35 5.84 -13.55
C GLN A 66 3.65 7.15 -12.79
N TYR A 67 3.52 7.14 -11.46
CA TYR A 67 3.69 8.31 -10.60
C TYR A 67 4.77 8.07 -9.52
N PRO A 68 6.04 7.93 -9.91
CA PRO A 68 7.12 7.49 -9.01
C PRO A 68 7.53 8.55 -7.98
N ASP A 69 7.32 9.84 -8.24
CA ASP A 69 7.78 10.94 -7.39
C ASP A 69 6.92 11.15 -6.13
N ILE A 70 5.78 10.50 -6.06
CA ILE A 70 4.93 10.51 -4.86
C ILE A 70 5.59 9.64 -3.78
N LYS A 71 5.80 10.21 -2.58
CA LYS A 71 6.24 9.44 -1.40
C LYS A 71 5.01 8.97 -0.64
N MET A 72 4.67 7.69 -0.76
CA MET A 72 3.49 7.12 -0.10
C MET A 72 3.89 6.46 1.23
N ILE A 73 3.27 6.91 2.31
CA ILE A 73 3.40 6.36 3.66
C ILE A 73 2.13 5.56 3.97
N PHE A 74 2.23 4.25 4.17
CA PHE A 74 1.09 3.44 4.62
C PHE A 74 1.10 3.27 6.13
N ALA A 75 -0.08 3.44 6.73
CA ALA A 75 -0.27 3.25 8.17
C ALA A 75 -0.08 1.78 8.58
N HIS A 76 0.11 1.57 9.89
CA HIS A 76 0.10 0.27 10.54
C HIS A 76 1.17 -0.69 10.05
N GLY A 77 2.38 -0.18 9.80
CA GLY A 77 3.49 -1.01 9.30
C GLY A 77 3.26 -1.55 7.90
N GLY A 78 2.36 -0.94 7.11
CA GLY A 78 1.95 -1.47 5.81
C GLY A 78 1.02 -2.68 5.91
N GLY A 79 0.42 -2.91 7.08
CA GLY A 79 -0.45 -4.05 7.34
C GLY A 79 0.27 -5.39 7.16
N ALA A 80 -0.27 -6.24 6.31
CA ALA A 80 0.32 -7.55 6.01
C ALA A 80 1.33 -7.52 4.84
N MET A 81 1.62 -6.35 4.25
CA MET A 81 2.46 -6.27 3.05
C MET A 81 3.87 -6.84 3.24
N PRO A 82 4.60 -6.58 4.35
CA PRO A 82 5.91 -7.19 4.58
C PRO A 82 5.91 -8.72 4.51
N TYR A 83 4.80 -9.36 4.86
CA TYR A 83 4.65 -10.81 4.80
C TYR A 83 4.17 -11.31 3.42
N LEU A 84 3.33 -10.54 2.71
CA LEU A 84 2.65 -10.97 1.49
C LEU A 84 3.34 -10.56 0.19
N ALA A 85 4.26 -9.60 0.22
CA ALA A 85 4.82 -8.99 -0.99
C ALA A 85 5.39 -10.02 -1.99
N SER A 86 6.15 -11.01 -1.51
CA SER A 86 6.74 -12.06 -2.36
C SER A 86 5.69 -12.92 -3.05
N ARG A 87 4.61 -13.26 -2.35
CA ARG A 87 3.48 -14.00 -2.91
C ARG A 87 2.76 -13.16 -3.97
N ILE A 88 2.51 -11.89 -3.68
CA ILE A 88 1.82 -10.97 -4.60
C ILE A 88 2.65 -10.80 -5.88
N ALA A 89 3.94 -10.48 -5.76
CA ALA A 89 4.85 -10.34 -6.91
C ALA A 89 4.94 -11.62 -7.75
N GLY A 90 5.05 -12.78 -7.09
CA GLY A 90 5.07 -14.07 -7.79
C GLY A 90 3.75 -14.35 -8.53
N MET A 91 2.61 -14.07 -7.92
CA MET A 91 1.31 -14.23 -8.57
C MET A 91 1.12 -13.26 -9.74
N ALA A 92 1.46 -11.98 -9.56
CA ALA A 92 1.35 -10.95 -10.60
C ALA A 92 2.22 -11.26 -11.84
N SER A 93 3.29 -12.05 -11.66
CA SER A 93 4.13 -12.51 -12.78
C SER A 93 3.53 -13.59 -13.66
N MET A 94 2.47 -14.27 -13.20
CA MET A 94 1.76 -15.23 -14.02
C MET A 94 1.03 -14.47 -15.13
N SER A 95 1.13 -14.95 -16.38
CA SER A 95 0.50 -14.29 -17.54
C SER A 95 -1.01 -14.10 -17.39
N LEU A 96 -1.69 -14.98 -16.66
CA LEU A 96 -3.12 -14.88 -16.37
C LEU A 96 -3.47 -13.75 -15.38
N LEU A 97 -2.50 -13.28 -14.59
CA LEU A 97 -2.69 -12.37 -13.45
C LEU A 97 -1.94 -11.04 -13.61
N GLY A 98 -1.42 -10.75 -14.81
CA GLY A 98 -0.78 -9.48 -15.14
C GLY A 98 0.48 -9.63 -15.99
N GLY A 99 1.22 -10.73 -15.81
CA GLY A 99 2.50 -10.95 -16.49
C GLY A 99 3.58 -9.93 -16.11
N LEU A 100 3.50 -9.37 -14.90
CA LEU A 100 4.46 -8.38 -14.40
C LEU A 100 5.82 -9.02 -14.12
N ASN A 101 6.89 -8.23 -14.16
CA ASN A 101 8.18 -8.70 -13.68
C ASN A 101 8.14 -8.82 -12.14
N ALA A 102 8.51 -9.98 -11.60
CA ALA A 102 8.46 -10.22 -10.16
C ALA A 102 9.49 -9.36 -9.38
N THR A 103 10.66 -9.12 -9.95
CA THR A 103 11.69 -8.26 -9.35
C THR A 103 11.24 -6.81 -9.32
N ASP A 104 10.67 -6.30 -10.40
CA ASP A 104 10.16 -4.92 -10.46
C ASP A 104 8.96 -4.75 -9.50
N SER A 105 8.06 -5.74 -9.46
CA SER A 105 6.95 -5.77 -8.50
C SER A 105 7.43 -5.73 -7.05
N MET A 106 8.48 -6.50 -6.73
CA MET A 106 9.07 -6.47 -5.38
C MET A 106 9.68 -5.11 -5.06
N ALA A 107 10.40 -4.50 -6.00
CA ALA A 107 11.00 -3.17 -5.83
C ALA A 107 9.93 -2.07 -5.66
N GLU A 108 8.81 -2.18 -6.36
CA GLU A 108 7.70 -1.25 -6.21
C GLU A 108 7.03 -1.39 -4.83
N LEU A 109 6.74 -2.63 -4.40
CA LEU A 109 6.12 -2.91 -3.11
C LEU A 109 7.02 -2.54 -1.92
N SER A 110 8.35 -2.70 -2.05
CA SER A 110 9.30 -2.28 -1.02
C SER A 110 9.68 -0.80 -1.11
N GLY A 111 9.26 -0.08 -2.16
CA GLY A 111 9.52 1.35 -2.35
C GLY A 111 8.59 2.28 -1.57
N TYR A 112 7.69 1.74 -0.74
CA TYR A 112 6.80 2.50 0.14
C TYR A 112 7.46 2.84 1.48
N TYR A 113 6.90 3.83 2.18
CA TYR A 113 7.23 4.12 3.57
C TYR A 113 6.15 3.54 4.47
N PHE A 114 6.52 3.07 5.67
CA PHE A 114 5.55 2.58 6.65
C PHE A 114 5.68 3.31 7.98
N ASP A 115 4.55 3.58 8.62
CA ASP A 115 4.56 4.09 9.99
C ASP A 115 4.62 2.97 11.04
N THR A 116 4.94 3.35 12.28
CA THR A 116 4.92 2.44 13.46
C THR A 116 3.59 2.44 14.22
N ALA A 117 2.57 3.14 13.73
CA ALA A 117 1.30 3.29 14.44
C ALA A 117 0.65 1.92 14.59
N SER A 118 0.24 1.51 15.80
CA SER A 118 -0.36 0.17 16.03
C SER A 118 0.49 -1.04 15.58
N SER A 119 1.76 -0.84 15.22
CA SER A 119 2.73 -1.87 14.76
C SER A 119 4.01 -1.81 15.59
N THR A 120 3.90 -2.20 16.86
CA THR A 120 4.94 -2.00 17.88
C THR A 120 5.57 -3.29 18.40
N SER A 121 5.11 -4.47 17.95
CA SER A 121 5.74 -5.72 18.35
C SER A 121 7.08 -5.93 17.66
N ALA A 122 7.99 -6.66 18.30
CA ALA A 122 9.30 -6.99 17.73
C ALA A 122 9.20 -7.71 16.37
N ILE A 123 8.18 -8.56 16.20
CA ILE A 123 7.92 -9.27 14.95
C ILE A 123 7.55 -8.28 13.83
N GLN A 124 6.63 -7.35 14.10
CA GLN A 124 6.19 -6.35 13.12
C GLN A 124 7.35 -5.42 12.72
N LEU A 125 8.09 -4.92 13.71
CA LEU A 125 9.22 -4.02 13.46
C LEU A 125 10.32 -4.72 12.65
N HIS A 126 10.66 -5.97 12.98
CA HIS A 126 11.65 -6.74 12.25
C HIS A 126 11.20 -7.05 10.82
N ALA A 127 9.93 -7.38 10.61
CA ALA A 127 9.38 -7.62 9.29
C ALA A 127 9.41 -6.34 8.42
N MET A 128 9.02 -5.18 9.00
CA MET A 128 9.12 -3.89 8.33
C MET A 128 10.56 -3.56 7.94
N GLU A 129 11.50 -3.62 8.90
CA GLU A 129 12.90 -3.29 8.66
C GLU A 129 13.53 -4.21 7.61
N SER A 130 13.21 -5.50 7.65
CA SER A 130 13.70 -6.47 6.67
C SER A 130 13.14 -6.25 5.26
N PHE A 131 11.94 -5.65 5.16
CA PHE A 131 11.23 -5.50 3.89
C PHE A 131 11.49 -4.15 3.20
N ILE A 132 11.33 -3.04 3.91
CA ILE A 132 11.49 -1.68 3.34
C ILE A 132 12.79 -0.99 3.76
N GLY A 133 13.57 -1.60 4.65
CA GLY A 133 14.75 -0.96 5.22
C GLY A 133 14.41 0.11 6.26
N ARG A 134 15.40 0.44 7.09
CA ARG A 134 15.20 1.35 8.24
C ARG A 134 14.86 2.78 7.84
N ASP A 135 15.40 3.27 6.73
CA ASP A 135 15.24 4.66 6.29
C ASP A 135 13.84 4.98 5.75
N GLN A 136 13.04 3.94 5.50
CA GLN A 136 11.65 4.05 5.03
C GLN A 136 10.62 3.88 6.17
N ILE A 137 11.08 3.72 7.42
CA ILE A 137 10.21 3.61 8.60
C ILE A 137 10.04 4.98 9.26
N VAL A 138 8.80 5.39 9.50
CA VAL A 138 8.46 6.65 10.17
C VAL A 138 7.67 6.42 11.46
N THR A 139 7.79 7.30 12.44
CA THR A 139 7.04 7.15 13.70
C THR A 139 5.61 7.65 13.56
N GLY A 140 4.64 6.84 14.02
CA GLY A 140 3.22 7.20 14.09
C GLY A 140 2.57 6.70 15.38
N THR A 141 1.52 7.38 15.85
CA THR A 141 0.85 7.10 17.14
C THR A 141 -0.64 6.77 17.03
N ASP A 142 -1.24 6.78 15.83
CA ASP A 142 -2.67 6.51 15.60
C ASP A 142 -3.62 7.40 16.44
N CYS A 143 -3.28 8.69 16.60
CA CYS A 143 -4.14 9.66 17.28
C CYS A 143 -5.03 10.37 16.24
N SER A 144 -6.12 9.72 15.82
CA SER A 144 -7.15 10.30 14.94
C SER A 144 -8.54 10.28 15.58
#